data_AF-A0A392T3V0-F1
#
_entry.id   AF-A0A392T3V0-F1
#
_cell.length_a   1.000
_cell.length_b   1.000
_cell.length_c   1.000
_cell.angle_alpha   90.00
_cell.angle_beta   90.00
_cell.angle_gamma   90.00
#
_symmetry.space_group_name_H-M   'P 1'
#
loop_
_entity.id
_entity.type
_entity.pdbx_description
1 polymer ?
#
loop_
_entity_poly.entity_id
_entity_poly.type
_entity_poly.pdbx_seq_one_letter_code
_entity_poly.pdbx_strand_id
1 'polypeptide(L)'
;MAAWKSLADIFEDNQNSRAGALEQDFSSTRMEDFPNVSAYCQRLKQLSDQLKNVGAPVSSHRLVLQLVSGLSEPYRGIATLIR
;
A
#
# COMPACT_ATOMS: atom_id res chain seq x y z
N MET A 1 4.84 36.28 -6.36
CA MET A 1 4.16 34.99 -6.69
C MET A 1 5.13 33.82 -6.82
N ALA A 2 6.42 34.02 -7.15
CA ALA A 2 7.41 32.95 -7.26
C ALA A 2 7.60 32.13 -5.97
N ALA A 3 7.66 32.77 -4.79
CA ALA A 3 7.83 32.08 -3.51
C ALA A 3 6.67 31.11 -3.19
N TRP A 4 5.42 31.50 -3.48
CA TRP A 4 4.25 30.64 -3.28
C TRP A 4 4.28 29.42 -4.21
N LYS A 5 4.67 29.63 -5.48
CA LYS A 5 4.82 28.54 -6.45
C LYS A 5 5.88 27.53 -6.03
N SER A 6 7.06 28.00 -5.63
CA SER A 6 8.12 27.10 -5.13
C SER A 6 7.70 26.32 -3.89
N LEU A 7 6.92 26.93 -2.99
CA LEU A 7 6.42 26.26 -1.79
C LEU A 7 5.38 25.20 -2.14
N ALA A 8 4.50 25.49 -3.11
CA ALA A 8 3.55 24.51 -3.64
C ALA A 8 4.25 23.33 -4.32
N ASP A 9 5.23 23.60 -5.19
CA ASP A 9 6.01 22.56 -5.89
C ASP A 9 6.72 21.62 -4.88
N ILE A 10 7.32 22.16 -3.81
CA ILE A 10 7.96 21.35 -2.76
C ILE A 10 6.94 20.47 -2.01
N PHE A 11 5.75 20.99 -1.72
CA PHE A 11 4.69 20.22 -1.06
C PHE A 11 4.16 19.10 -1.95
N GLU A 12 4.00 19.37 -3.24
CA GLU A 12 3.56 18.39 -4.23
C GLU A 12 4.61 17.30 -4.45
N ASP A 13 5.88 17.67 -4.58
CA ASP A 13 7.00 16.71 -4.67
C ASP A 13 7.12 15.83 -3.42
N ASN A 14 6.92 16.41 -2.24
CA ASN A 14 6.89 15.67 -0.99
C ASN A 14 5.71 14.69 -0.94
N GLN A 15 4.54 15.09 -1.46
CA GLN A 15 3.37 14.22 -1.56
C GLN A 15 3.61 13.05 -2.52
N ASN A 16 4.20 13.32 -3.69
CA ASN A 16 4.56 12.31 -4.68
C ASN A 16 5.64 11.34 -4.15
N SER A 17 6.66 11.88 -3.47
CA SER A 17 7.71 11.07 -2.84
C SER A 17 7.13 10.15 -1.75
N ARG A 18 6.21 10.67 -0.93
CA ARG A 18 5.51 9.88 0.08
C ARG A 18 4.60 8.83 -0.53
N ALA A 19 3.89 9.15 -1.61
CA ALA A 19 3.08 8.18 -2.35
C ALA A 19 3.95 7.03 -2.87
N GLY A 20 5.08 7.33 -3.50
CA GLY A 20 6.02 6.31 -3.99
C GLY A 20 6.56 5.40 -2.89
N ALA A 21 6.96 5.97 -1.74
CA ALA A 21 7.41 5.19 -0.60
C ALA A 21 6.31 4.26 -0.04
N LEU A 22 5.09 4.78 0.09
CA LEU A 22 3.93 4.00 0.55
C LEU A 22 3.54 2.90 -0.44
N GLU A 23 3.67 3.13 -1.75
CA GLU A 23 3.43 2.10 -2.76
C GLU A 23 4.48 0.99 -2.71
N GLN A 24 5.74 1.35 -2.45
CA GLN A 24 6.80 0.38 -2.27
C GLN A 24 6.52 -0.48 -1.03
N ASP A 25 6.22 0.15 0.12
CA ASP A 25 5.85 -0.55 1.35
C ASP A 25 4.64 -1.46 1.13
N PHE A 26 3.60 -0.96 0.44
CA PHE A 26 2.41 -1.73 0.14
C PHE A 26 2.74 -2.98 -0.67
N SER A 27 3.60 -2.85 -1.68
CA SER A 27 3.97 -3.94 -2.60
C SER A 27 4.96 -4.94 -1.98
N SER A 28 5.79 -4.50 -1.04
CA SER A 28 6.78 -5.34 -0.34
C SER A 28 6.26 -6.00 0.92
N THR A 29 5.10 -5.58 1.46
CA THR A 29 4.52 -6.15 2.69
C THR A 29 4.14 -7.62 2.47
N ARG A 30 4.78 -8.54 3.20
CA ARG A 30 4.49 -9.99 3.14
C ARG A 30 3.91 -10.47 4.47
N MET A 31 3.12 -11.54 4.45
CA MET A 31 2.53 -12.11 5.66
C MET A 31 3.60 -12.59 6.66
N GLU A 32 4.75 -13.06 6.17
CA GLU A 32 5.87 -13.53 6.99
C GLU A 32 6.47 -12.46 7.91
N ASP A 33 6.26 -11.17 7.60
CA ASP A 33 6.70 -10.06 8.43
C ASP A 33 5.80 -9.83 9.65
N PHE A 34 4.68 -10.58 9.76
CA PHE A 34 3.66 -10.38 10.78
C PHE A 34 3.35 -11.65 11.58
N PRO A 35 2.98 -11.52 12.87
CA PRO A 35 2.70 -12.67 13.72
C PRO A 35 1.40 -13.42 13.36
N ASN A 36 0.48 -12.79 12.61
CA ASN A 36 -0.78 -13.41 12.18
C ASN A 36 -1.42 -12.67 11.00
N VAL A 37 -2.41 -13.31 10.37
CA VAL A 37 -3.16 -12.78 9.22
C VAL A 37 -3.87 -11.46 9.55
N SER A 38 -4.41 -11.30 10.76
CA SER A 38 -5.10 -10.06 11.15
C SER A 38 -4.15 -8.87 11.17
N ALA A 39 -2.95 -9.03 11.71
CA ALA A 39 -1.93 -7.99 11.76
C ALA A 39 -1.46 -7.61 10.34
N TYR A 40 -1.28 -8.59 9.46
CA TYR A 40 -0.96 -8.37 8.05
C TYR A 40 -2.08 -7.61 7.32
N CYS A 41 -3.33 -8.06 7.43
CA CYS A 41 -4.49 -7.39 6.83
C CYS A 41 -4.64 -5.94 7.34
N GLN A 42 -4.42 -5.72 8.63
CA GLN A 42 -4.47 -4.38 9.22
C GLN A 42 -3.36 -3.48 8.66
N ARG A 43 -2.15 -3.99 8.47
CA ARG A 43 -1.06 -3.23 7.87
C ARG A 43 -1.37 -2.82 6.43
N LEU A 44 -1.87 -3.75 5.62
CA LEU A 44 -2.28 -3.44 4.24
C LEU A 44 -3.39 -2.38 4.19
N LYS A 45 -4.38 -2.47 5.09
CA LYS A 45 -5.44 -1.47 5.20
C LYS A 45 -4.86 -0.09 5.55
N GLN A 46 -3.98 -0.01 6.55
CA GLN A 46 -3.32 1.24 6.94
C GLN A 46 -2.55 1.86 5.78
N LEU A 47 -1.79 1.07 5.01
CA LEU A 47 -1.07 1.55 3.84
C LEU A 47 -2.03 2.05 2.76
N SER A 48 -3.15 1.36 2.52
CA SER A 48 -4.18 1.81 1.57
C SER A 48 -4.84 3.13 1.99
N ASP A 49 -5.09 3.31 3.30
CA ASP A 49 -5.67 4.55 3.84
C ASP A 49 -4.67 5.71 3.76
N GLN A 50 -3.37 5.45 4.00
CA GLN A 50 -2.32 6.44 3.84
C GLN A 50 -2.13 6.86 2.39
N LEU A 51 -2.15 5.90 1.47
CA LEU A 51 -2.10 6.13 0.01
C LEU A 51 -3.28 7.01 -0.46
N LYS A 52 -4.48 6.74 0.05
CA LYS A 52 -5.66 7.61 -0.18
C LYS A 52 -5.43 9.03 0.34
N ASN A 53 -4.84 9.19 1.52
CA ASN A 53 -4.59 10.52 2.13
C ASN A 53 -3.55 11.34 1.36
N VAL A 54 -2.64 10.70 0.61
CA VAL A 54 -1.68 11.39 -0.27
C VAL A 54 -2.15 11.46 -1.72
N GLY A 55 -3.45 11.24 -1.99
CA GLY A 55 -4.03 11.39 -3.33
C GLY A 55 -3.73 10.24 -4.30
N ALA A 56 -3.18 9.12 -3.81
CA ALA A 56 -2.84 7.93 -4.60
C ALA A 56 -3.70 6.72 -4.16
N PRO A 57 -5.05 6.75 -4.30
CA PRO A 57 -5.90 5.70 -3.76
C PRO A 57 -5.64 4.32 -4.39
N VAL A 58 -5.61 3.29 -3.55
CA VAL A 58 -5.52 1.89 -3.99
C VAL A 58 -6.91 1.35 -4.29
N SER A 59 -7.08 0.71 -5.45
CA SER A 59 -8.35 0.06 -5.80
C SER A 59 -8.59 -1.19 -4.95
N SER A 60 -9.85 -1.49 -4.64
CA SER A 60 -10.20 -2.70 -3.87
C SER A 60 -9.67 -3.98 -4.53
N HIS A 61 -9.66 -4.03 -5.86
CA HIS A 61 -9.06 -5.14 -6.61
C HIS A 61 -7.56 -5.28 -6.36
N ARG A 62 -6.79 -4.17 -6.41
CA ARG A 62 -5.36 -4.19 -6.10
C ARG A 62 -5.09 -4.57 -4.64
N LEU A 63 -5.96 -4.15 -3.71
CA LEU A 63 -5.89 -4.54 -2.31
C LEU A 63 -6.06 -6.06 -2.13
N VAL A 64 -7.06 -6.65 -2.78
CA VAL A 64 -7.29 -8.09 -2.75
C VAL A 64 -6.13 -8.85 -3.39
N LEU A 65 -5.64 -8.40 -4.55
CA LEU A 65 -4.49 -9.02 -5.20
C LEU A 65 -3.26 -9.02 -4.28
N GLN A 66 -2.96 -7.89 -3.64
CA GLN A 66 -1.81 -7.80 -2.74
C GLN A 66 -1.97 -8.69 -1.50
N LEU A 67 -3.18 -8.73 -0.95
CA LEU A 67 -3.51 -9.60 0.17
C LEU A 67 -3.31 -11.07 -0.21
N VAL A 68 -3.75 -11.49 -1.40
CA VAL A 68 -3.59 -12.87 -1.88
C VAL A 68 -2.14 -13.20 -2.24
N SER A 69 -1.40 -12.27 -2.84
CA SER A 69 -0.01 -12.49 -3.26
C SER A 69 0.99 -12.47 -2.10
N GLY A 70 0.71 -11.73 -1.04
CA GLY A 70 1.56 -11.66 0.14
C GLY A 70 1.28 -12.73 1.20
N LEU A 71 0.24 -13.56 1.04
CA LEU A 71 0.01 -14.74 1.89
C LEU A 71 1.15 -15.77 1.70
N SER A 72 1.63 -16.34 2.81
CA SER A 72 2.70 -17.34 2.81
C SER A 72 2.24 -18.73 2.29
N GLU A 73 3.20 -19.59 1.93
CA GLU A 73 3.03 -20.96 1.38
C GLU A 73 1.80 -21.77 1.89
N PRO A 74 1.47 -21.83 3.20
CA PRO A 74 0.32 -22.61 3.68
C PRO A 74 -1.06 -22.11 3.20
N TYR A 75 -1.15 -20.88 2.68
CA TYR A 75 -2.40 -20.28 2.18
C TYR A 75 -2.48 -20.17 0.65
N ARG A 76 -1.42 -20.56 -0.07
CA ARG A 76 -1.36 -20.51 -1.54
C ARG A 76 -2.42 -21.43 -2.20
N GLY A 77 -2.85 -22.47 -1.50
CA GLY A 77 -3.97 -23.33 -1.91
C GLY A 77 -5.31 -22.58 -2.01
N ILE A 78 -5.55 -21.59 -1.13
CA ILE A 78 -6.76 -20.77 -1.17
C ILE A 78 -6.68 -19.74 -2.31
N ALA A 79 -5.50 -19.16 -2.55
CA ALA A 79 -5.27 -18.27 -3.69
C ALA A 79 -5.56 -18.94 -5.05
N THR A 80 -5.34 -20.25 -5.14
CA THR A 80 -5.60 -21.04 -6.36
C THR A 80 -7.09 -21.32 -6.56
N LEU A 81 -7.89 -21.33 -5.50
CA LEU A 81 -9.34 -21.56 -5.52
C LEU A 81 -10.16 -20.31 -5.88
N ILE A 82 -9.58 -19.12 -5.75
CA ILE A 82 -10.25 -17.83 -6.01
C ILE A 82 -9.90 -17.27 -7.41
N ARG A 83 -8.92 -17.87 -8.10
CA ARG A 83 -8.57 -17.52 -9.49
C ARG A 83 -9.63 -17.97 -10.48
#